data_AF-A0A7S0RD16-F1
#
_entry.id   AF-A0A7S0RD16-F1
#
_cell.length_a   1.000
_cell.length_b   1.000
_cell.length_c   1.000
_cell.angle_alpha   90.00
_cell.angle_beta   90.00
_cell.angle_gamma   90.00
#
_symmetry.space_group_name_H-M   'P 1'
#
loop_
_entity.id
_entity.type
_entity.pdbx_description
1 polymer ?
#
loop_
_entity_poly.entity_id
_entity_poly.type
_entity_poly.pdbx_seq_one_letter_code
_entity_poly.pdbx_strand_id
1 'polypeptide(L)'
;MADKEEQAPTVEEEDKGVEEEQKKSKKGKHRKDKPWDHDGIDHWAIQPFTKDDNPHGLLEESSFATLFPKYREKYLREVWPAVTRALKEVGVGCELNLVEGSMTVRTTRKTWDPFVIIKARDLIKLLSRSVPAPQALKILQDDMQADIIKIGGLIRNKEKFVKRRQRLIGPNGSTLKAIELLTQCYVLVQGNTVSAMGPYKGLKAVRRIVEDCIKNIHPIYHIKALMIKRELAKDPALANENWERFLPKFKKKNVARRKPLQAAKEAAAGGEGKKKKDYTPFPPPQQPSKIDLQLESGEYFLTEDQKRERKAAAQAAQQSKRVEERARQREAAFVAPKEDGKPSKDSKAQGQQQQDVKELAASLKRKAQQAGGSGGPGSGSDGKKGKGQGLDAFLVPEAKAGIQDGEKKKKKQKTQE
;
A
#
# COMPACT_ATOMS: atom_id res chain seq x y z
N MET A 1 24.65 2.52 114.83
CA MET A 1 23.46 3.18 114.23
C MET A 1 23.45 2.69 112.79
N ALA A 2 22.60 1.75 112.37
CA ALA A 2 21.14 1.68 112.54
C ALA A 2 20.46 2.88 111.84
N ASP A 3 19.46 2.72 110.97
CA ASP A 3 18.90 1.51 110.33
C ASP A 3 17.93 1.95 109.20
N LYS A 4 17.78 1.16 108.13
CA LYS A 4 16.58 1.07 107.24
C LYS A 4 16.14 2.34 106.45
N GLU A 5 15.24 2.34 105.45
CA GLU A 5 14.70 1.40 104.41
C GLU A 5 13.96 2.28 103.35
N GLU A 6 13.69 1.92 102.10
CA GLU A 6 13.99 0.74 101.26
C GLU A 6 14.47 1.26 99.86
N GLN A 7 14.19 0.79 98.63
CA GLN A 7 13.42 -0.31 98.00
C GLN A 7 14.19 -0.81 96.73
N ALA A 8 13.51 -1.22 95.64
CA ALA A 8 14.11 -1.91 94.48
C ALA A 8 13.86 -1.21 93.11
N PRO A 9 14.73 -1.43 92.09
CA PRO A 9 14.55 -0.92 90.72
C PRO A 9 13.76 -1.89 89.82
N THR A 10 13.13 -1.37 88.76
CA THR A 10 12.34 -2.17 87.79
C THR A 10 12.72 -1.93 86.33
N VAL A 11 13.27 -2.98 85.71
CA VAL A 11 13.14 -3.38 84.28
C VAL A 11 13.43 -2.33 83.20
N GLU A 12 14.54 -2.53 82.49
CA GLU A 12 14.75 -2.04 81.12
C GLU A 12 14.17 -3.08 80.13
N GLU A 13 13.46 -2.63 79.07
CA GLU A 13 12.96 -3.52 78.01
C GLU A 13 13.96 -3.61 76.83
N GLU A 14 14.46 -4.82 76.55
CA GLU A 14 15.21 -5.12 75.32
C GLU A 14 14.26 -5.46 74.17
N ASP A 15 14.08 -4.56 73.19
CA ASP A 15 13.43 -4.91 71.92
C ASP A 15 14.40 -5.72 71.04
N LYS A 16 14.06 -7.00 70.79
CA LYS A 16 14.89 -7.95 70.05
C LYS A 16 14.38 -8.13 68.63
N GLY A 17 15.05 -7.46 67.69
CA GLY A 17 14.80 -7.57 66.26
C GLY A 17 14.76 -9.01 65.78
N VAL A 18 13.64 -9.39 65.15
CA VAL A 18 13.41 -10.75 64.64
C VAL A 18 14.01 -10.89 63.24
N GLU A 19 15.06 -11.69 63.10
CA GLU A 19 15.56 -12.11 61.79
C GLU A 19 14.62 -13.17 61.18
N GLU A 20 14.01 -12.89 60.02
CA GLU A 20 13.20 -13.86 59.29
C GLU A 20 14.07 -14.92 58.59
N GLU A 21 14.29 -16.07 59.24
CA GLU A 21 14.86 -17.25 58.57
C GLU A 21 13.97 -17.75 57.42
N GLN A 22 14.29 -17.31 56.19
CA GLN A 22 13.61 -17.78 54.99
C GLN A 22 13.88 -19.29 54.75
N LYS A 23 12.87 -20.11 55.04
CA LYS A 23 12.91 -21.58 54.93
C LYS A 23 13.21 -22.05 53.49
N LYS A 24 14.48 -22.29 53.19
CA LYS A 24 14.97 -22.71 51.87
C LYS A 24 14.25 -23.97 51.36
N SER A 25 13.73 -23.87 50.13
CA SER A 25 12.98 -24.95 49.46
C SER A 25 13.80 -26.25 49.31
N LYS A 26 13.15 -27.41 49.48
CA LYS A 26 13.79 -28.73 49.32
C LYS A 26 14.34 -28.99 47.90
N LYS A 27 13.93 -28.20 46.89
CA LYS A 27 14.49 -28.22 45.52
C LYS A 27 15.87 -27.55 45.47
N GLY A 28 16.88 -28.21 46.03
CA GLY A 28 18.26 -27.71 46.04
C GLY A 28 19.32 -28.63 46.66
N LYS A 29 18.95 -29.64 47.46
CA LYS A 29 19.87 -30.44 48.31
C LYS A 29 21.08 -31.12 47.64
N HIS A 30 21.14 -31.22 46.31
CA HIS A 30 22.29 -31.77 45.57
C HIS A 30 22.99 -30.76 44.66
N ARG A 31 22.47 -29.52 44.54
CA ARG A 31 23.15 -28.42 43.87
C ARG A 31 24.16 -27.84 44.85
N LYS A 32 25.37 -28.41 44.86
CA LYS A 32 26.52 -27.79 45.53
C LYS A 32 26.69 -26.37 44.99
N ASP A 33 27.00 -25.42 45.85
CA ASP A 33 27.45 -24.11 45.43
C ASP A 33 28.72 -24.26 44.59
N LYS A 34 28.83 -23.47 43.53
CA LYS A 34 29.92 -23.51 42.55
C LYS A 34 30.87 -22.35 42.85
N PRO A 35 32.08 -22.56 43.40
CA PRO A 35 32.99 -21.44 43.68
C PRO A 35 33.43 -20.64 42.45
N TRP A 36 33.21 -21.17 41.25
CA TRP A 36 33.56 -20.60 39.94
C TRP A 36 32.38 -19.93 39.21
N ASP A 37 31.19 -19.86 39.82
CA ASP A 37 29.95 -19.34 39.23
C ASP A 37 29.23 -18.53 40.32
N HIS A 38 29.74 -17.31 40.54
CA HIS A 38 29.26 -16.35 41.53
C HIS A 38 28.62 -15.13 40.85
N ASP A 39 27.65 -14.48 41.50
CA ASP A 39 26.83 -13.40 40.90
C ASP A 39 27.63 -12.18 40.40
N GLY A 40 28.89 -12.04 40.81
CA GLY A 40 29.83 -11.04 40.29
C GLY A 40 30.48 -11.36 38.94
N ILE A 41 30.27 -12.55 38.35
CA ILE A 41 30.79 -12.92 37.03
C ILE A 41 29.80 -12.48 35.95
N ASP A 42 30.19 -11.52 35.11
CA ASP A 42 29.46 -11.24 33.87
C ASP A 42 29.70 -12.36 32.85
N HIS A 43 28.80 -13.35 32.89
CA HIS A 43 28.73 -14.47 31.97
C HIS A 43 28.47 -14.07 30.50
N TRP A 44 28.22 -12.78 30.20
CA TRP A 44 28.02 -12.24 28.87
C TRP A 44 29.19 -11.35 28.40
N ALA A 45 30.24 -11.20 29.21
CA ALA A 45 31.45 -10.48 28.83
C ALA A 45 32.19 -11.21 27.70
N ILE A 46 32.27 -10.57 26.53
CA ILE A 46 32.99 -11.10 25.37
C ILE A 46 34.49 -10.90 25.61
N GLN A 47 35.16 -11.97 26.06
CA GLN A 47 36.62 -11.97 26.13
C GLN A 47 37.23 -12.00 24.72
N PRO A 48 38.30 -11.24 24.45
CA PRO A 48 39.01 -11.33 23.18
C PRO A 48 39.73 -12.67 23.10
N PHE A 49 39.51 -13.41 22.01
CA PHE A 49 40.33 -14.59 21.71
C PHE A 49 41.77 -14.11 21.40
N THR A 50 42.77 -14.87 21.82
CA THR A 50 44.20 -14.53 21.64
C THR A 50 44.96 -15.62 20.90
N LYS A 51 46.23 -15.37 20.59
CA LYS A 51 47.11 -16.36 19.94
C LYS A 51 47.46 -17.52 20.88
N ASP A 52 47.45 -17.26 22.18
CA ASP A 52 47.83 -18.23 23.21
C ASP A 52 46.70 -19.23 23.50
N ASP A 53 45.44 -18.87 23.18
CA ASP A 53 44.27 -19.76 23.23
C ASP A 53 44.26 -20.82 22.11
N ASN A 54 45.03 -20.63 21.03
CA ASN A 54 45.21 -21.62 19.97
C ASN A 54 46.64 -21.66 19.41
N PRO A 55 47.59 -22.27 20.14
CA PRO A 55 49.00 -22.32 19.75
C PRO A 55 49.28 -23.25 18.56
N HIS A 56 48.35 -24.17 18.24
CA HIS A 56 48.50 -25.14 17.14
C HIS A 56 47.80 -24.71 15.83
N GLY A 57 47.01 -23.63 15.86
CA GLY A 57 46.33 -23.07 14.69
C GLY A 57 45.16 -23.92 14.19
N LEU A 58 44.88 -23.86 12.88
CA LEU A 58 43.81 -24.62 12.24
C LEU A 58 44.33 -25.82 11.43
N LEU A 59 43.66 -26.97 11.59
CA LEU A 59 43.99 -28.21 10.89
C LEU A 59 43.46 -28.26 9.44
N GLU A 60 42.33 -27.61 9.18
CA GLU A 60 41.63 -27.64 7.90
C GLU A 60 41.57 -26.27 7.21
N GLU A 61 41.49 -26.28 5.87
CA GLU A 61 41.33 -25.06 5.08
C GLU A 61 39.85 -24.68 4.91
N SER A 62 39.50 -23.46 5.31
CA SER A 62 38.22 -22.82 5.03
C SER A 62 38.43 -21.68 4.05
N SER A 63 37.85 -21.79 2.85
CA SER A 63 38.00 -20.83 1.76
C SER A 63 36.66 -20.21 1.35
N PHE A 64 36.64 -18.88 1.13
CA PHE A 64 35.48 -18.13 0.66
C PHE A 64 35.86 -17.20 -0.49
N ALA A 65 35.17 -17.35 -1.62
CA ALA A 65 35.26 -16.42 -2.75
C ALA A 65 34.07 -15.43 -2.77
N THR A 66 34.26 -14.27 -3.41
CA THR A 66 33.19 -13.31 -3.73
C THR A 66 33.54 -12.55 -5.01
N LEU A 67 32.62 -12.61 -5.98
CA LEU A 67 32.72 -11.86 -7.24
C LEU A 67 32.50 -10.36 -7.03
N PHE A 68 33.20 -9.52 -7.78
CA PHE A 68 33.04 -8.06 -7.81
C PHE A 68 32.73 -7.53 -9.22
N PRO A 69 32.01 -6.40 -9.36
CA PRO A 69 31.75 -5.81 -10.67
C PRO A 69 33.00 -5.20 -11.29
N LYS A 70 33.18 -5.33 -12.62
CA LYS A 70 34.37 -4.82 -13.34
C LYS A 70 34.73 -3.34 -13.06
N TYR A 71 33.75 -2.46 -12.84
CA TYR A 71 34.03 -1.06 -12.48
C TYR A 71 34.76 -0.87 -11.14
N ARG A 72 34.80 -1.90 -10.28
CA ARG A 72 35.45 -1.90 -8.98
C ARG A 72 36.93 -2.36 -9.03
N GLU A 73 37.35 -2.96 -10.15
CA GLU A 73 38.66 -3.57 -10.36
C GLU A 73 39.83 -2.60 -10.08
N LYS A 74 39.84 -1.41 -10.68
CA LYS A 74 40.91 -0.41 -10.51
C LYS A 74 41.14 -0.07 -9.03
N TYR A 75 40.07 0.26 -8.30
CA TYR A 75 40.16 0.57 -6.87
C TYR A 75 40.65 -0.63 -6.05
N LEU A 76 40.18 -1.85 -6.37
CA LEU A 76 40.63 -3.04 -5.64
C LEU A 76 42.12 -3.28 -5.85
N ARG A 77 42.64 -3.16 -7.08
CA ARG A 77 44.08 -3.22 -7.38
C ARG A 77 44.88 -2.19 -6.58
N GLU A 78 44.37 -0.96 -6.45
CA GLU A 78 45.00 0.13 -5.70
C GLU A 78 45.05 -0.13 -4.18
N VAL A 79 43.98 -0.67 -3.58
CA VAL A 79 43.92 -0.89 -2.11
C VAL A 79 44.33 -2.28 -1.64
N TRP A 80 44.50 -3.25 -2.55
CA TRP A 80 44.79 -4.64 -2.18
C TRP A 80 45.98 -4.81 -1.22
N PRO A 81 47.12 -4.11 -1.38
CA PRO A 81 48.25 -4.25 -0.46
C PRO A 81 47.92 -3.95 1.01
N ALA A 82 47.00 -3.01 1.26
CA ALA A 82 46.53 -2.69 2.61
C ALA A 82 45.59 -3.77 3.18
N VAL A 83 44.77 -4.39 2.33
CA VAL A 83 43.92 -5.54 2.70
C VAL A 83 44.79 -6.76 3.02
N THR A 84 45.79 -7.05 2.19
CA THR A 84 46.75 -8.15 2.41
C THR A 84 47.53 -7.96 3.70
N ARG A 85 47.94 -6.74 4.05
CA ARG A 85 48.63 -6.48 5.33
C ARG A 85 47.75 -6.81 6.53
N ALA A 86 46.53 -6.27 6.57
CA ALA A 86 45.60 -6.48 7.68
C ALA A 86 45.16 -7.95 7.85
N LEU A 87 44.93 -8.68 6.74
CA LEU A 87 44.59 -10.11 6.82
C LEU A 87 45.80 -10.98 7.24
N LYS A 88 47.02 -10.60 6.84
CA LYS A 88 48.26 -11.28 7.24
C LYS A 88 48.53 -11.16 8.74
N GLU A 89 48.17 -10.04 9.37
CA GLU A 89 48.31 -9.83 10.83
C GLU A 89 47.50 -10.85 11.66
N VAL A 90 46.36 -11.31 11.13
CA VAL A 90 45.49 -12.35 11.72
C VAL A 90 45.70 -13.74 11.11
N GLY A 91 46.70 -13.91 10.23
CA GLY A 91 47.06 -15.21 9.64
C GLY A 91 46.12 -15.72 8.54
N VAL A 92 45.31 -14.86 7.92
CA VAL A 92 44.41 -15.20 6.80
C VAL A 92 45.11 -14.92 5.47
N GLY A 93 45.04 -15.88 4.53
CA GLY A 93 45.50 -15.70 3.17
C GLY A 93 44.44 -15.04 2.29
N CYS A 94 44.82 -14.19 1.34
CA CYS A 94 43.89 -13.53 0.43
C CYS A 94 44.46 -13.36 -0.99
N GLU A 95 43.60 -13.60 -1.99
CA GLU A 95 43.93 -13.54 -3.42
C GLU A 95 42.91 -12.69 -4.18
N LEU A 96 43.37 -12.00 -5.23
CA LEU A 96 42.58 -11.10 -6.06
C LEU A 96 42.77 -11.49 -7.53
N ASN A 97 41.78 -12.18 -8.10
CA ASN A 97 41.79 -12.58 -9.51
C ASN A 97 41.07 -11.54 -10.36
N LEU A 98 41.83 -10.82 -11.17
CA LEU A 98 41.32 -9.76 -12.06
C LEU A 98 40.72 -10.30 -13.37
N VAL A 99 40.99 -11.56 -13.73
CA VAL A 99 40.47 -12.20 -14.95
C VAL A 99 39.04 -12.68 -14.72
N GLU A 100 38.79 -13.35 -13.59
CA GLU A 100 37.44 -13.76 -13.15
C GLU A 100 36.63 -12.60 -12.55
N GLY A 101 37.31 -11.59 -11.99
CA GLY A 101 36.68 -10.60 -11.11
C GLY A 101 36.30 -11.19 -9.75
N SER A 102 37.15 -12.05 -9.18
CA SER A 102 36.92 -12.73 -7.90
C SER A 102 37.94 -12.29 -6.83
N MET A 103 37.47 -12.15 -5.58
CA MET A 103 38.31 -12.03 -4.39
C MET A 103 38.13 -13.29 -3.56
N THR A 104 39.22 -13.88 -3.09
CA THR A 104 39.21 -15.12 -2.29
C THR A 104 39.96 -14.89 -0.99
N VAL A 105 39.43 -15.45 0.11
CA VAL A 105 40.11 -15.53 1.42
C VAL A 105 40.14 -16.97 1.89
N ARG A 106 41.27 -17.41 2.46
CA ARG A 106 41.47 -18.76 3.01
C ARG A 106 42.12 -18.72 4.38
N THR A 107 41.76 -19.65 5.26
CA THR A 107 42.56 -19.92 6.47
C THR A 107 43.93 -20.46 6.08
N THR A 108 44.88 -20.39 7.01
CA THR A 108 46.21 -20.98 6.88
C THR A 108 46.58 -21.71 8.16
N ARG A 109 47.66 -22.48 8.15
CA ARG A 109 48.27 -23.07 9.36
C ARG A 109 48.64 -22.04 10.44
N LYS A 110 48.64 -20.74 10.11
CA LYS A 110 48.94 -19.62 11.03
C LYS A 110 47.70 -18.82 11.45
N THR A 111 46.50 -19.23 11.03
CA THR A 111 45.25 -18.70 11.56
C THR A 111 45.02 -19.30 12.94
N TRP A 112 44.83 -18.45 13.95
CA TRP A 112 44.65 -18.82 15.35
C TRP A 112 43.18 -18.71 15.77
N ASP A 113 42.54 -17.56 15.53
CA ASP A 113 41.10 -17.34 15.67
C ASP A 113 40.30 -18.18 14.63
N PRO A 114 39.43 -19.12 15.05
CA PRO A 114 38.57 -19.87 14.13
C PRO A 114 37.51 -19.00 13.41
N PHE A 115 37.10 -17.87 14.01
CA PHE A 115 36.01 -17.02 13.52
C PHE A 115 36.47 -15.92 12.56
N VAL A 116 37.75 -15.55 12.53
CA VAL A 116 38.27 -14.49 11.63
C VAL A 116 37.92 -14.73 10.16
N ILE A 117 37.84 -15.99 9.72
CA ILE A 117 37.50 -16.31 8.33
C ILE A 117 36.08 -15.83 7.96
N ILE A 118 35.16 -15.79 8.92
CA ILE A 118 33.80 -15.23 8.77
C ILE A 118 33.84 -13.71 8.65
N LYS A 119 34.70 -13.03 9.43
CA LYS A 119 34.97 -11.58 9.31
C LYS A 119 35.63 -11.24 7.96
N ALA A 120 36.63 -12.00 7.53
CA ALA A 120 37.35 -11.82 6.27
C ALA A 120 36.46 -12.07 5.04
N ARG A 121 35.58 -13.08 5.10
CA ARG A 121 34.51 -13.32 4.13
C ARG A 121 33.58 -12.11 4.00
N ASP A 122 33.27 -11.44 5.10
CA ASP A 122 32.36 -10.28 5.07
C ASP A 122 33.10 -8.98 4.69
N LEU A 123 34.41 -8.86 4.96
CA LEU A 123 35.30 -7.84 4.39
C LEU A 123 35.26 -7.84 2.85
N ILE A 124 35.45 -8.99 2.20
CA ILE A 124 35.43 -9.05 0.71
C ILE A 124 34.04 -8.78 0.13
N LYS A 125 32.96 -9.12 0.85
CA LYS A 125 31.58 -8.71 0.48
C LYS A 125 31.36 -7.20 0.63
N LEU A 126 31.90 -6.55 1.67
CA LEU A 126 31.82 -5.09 1.82
C LEU A 126 32.58 -4.38 0.69
N LEU A 127 33.78 -4.87 0.35
CA LEU A 127 34.61 -4.34 -0.74
C LEU A 127 33.95 -4.49 -2.12
N SER A 128 33.28 -5.62 -2.41
CA SER A 128 32.52 -5.82 -3.65
C SER A 128 31.24 -4.97 -3.72
N ARG A 129 30.66 -4.62 -2.56
CA ARG A 129 29.59 -3.59 -2.42
C ARG A 129 30.13 -2.15 -2.39
N SER A 130 31.38 -1.95 -2.76
CA SER A 130 32.09 -0.67 -2.87
C SER A 130 32.22 0.16 -1.58
N VAL A 131 32.16 -0.48 -0.41
CA VAL A 131 32.60 0.15 0.85
C VAL A 131 34.10 0.51 0.75
N PRO A 132 34.53 1.72 1.17
CA PRO A 132 35.96 2.09 1.17
C PRO A 132 36.78 1.21 2.10
N ALA A 133 37.97 0.78 1.68
CA ALA A 133 38.81 -0.15 2.45
C ALA A 133 39.12 0.32 3.89
N PRO A 134 39.45 1.60 4.18
CA PRO A 134 39.70 2.05 5.55
C PRO A 134 38.49 1.97 6.49
N GLN A 135 37.26 1.92 5.94
CA GLN A 135 36.05 1.67 6.73
C GLN A 135 35.71 0.18 6.76
N ALA A 136 35.93 -0.55 5.66
CA ALA A 136 35.67 -1.98 5.57
C ALA A 136 36.57 -2.80 6.52
N LEU A 137 37.86 -2.44 6.64
CA LEU A 137 38.84 -3.14 7.49
C LEU A 137 38.46 -3.21 8.98
N LYS A 138 37.60 -2.29 9.46
CA LYS A 138 37.09 -2.31 10.84
C LYS A 138 36.27 -3.57 11.15
N ILE A 139 35.79 -4.31 10.14
CA ILE A 139 35.07 -5.58 10.31
C ILE A 139 35.91 -6.71 10.92
N LEU A 140 37.23 -6.52 11.05
CA LEU A 140 38.12 -7.46 11.73
C LEU A 140 38.00 -7.35 13.27
N GLN A 141 37.48 -6.22 13.78
CA GLN A 141 37.24 -5.96 15.20
C GLN A 141 35.93 -6.64 15.66
N ASP A 142 35.85 -7.06 16.93
CA ASP A 142 34.73 -7.86 17.46
C ASP A 142 33.43 -7.08 17.74
N ASP A 143 33.55 -5.77 18.01
CA ASP A 143 32.40 -4.85 18.17
C ASP A 143 31.67 -4.57 16.85
N MET A 144 32.37 -4.76 15.73
CA MET A 144 31.96 -4.38 14.39
C MET A 144 31.36 -5.58 13.64
N GLN A 145 30.11 -5.45 13.19
CA GLN A 145 29.45 -6.44 12.35
C GLN A 145 28.98 -5.82 11.04
N ALA A 146 28.62 -6.65 10.05
CA ALA A 146 28.18 -6.24 8.73
C ALA A 146 26.80 -6.81 8.37
N ASP A 147 25.97 -6.02 7.69
CA ASP A 147 24.72 -6.48 7.09
C ASP A 147 24.57 -5.96 5.66
N ILE A 148 24.12 -6.81 4.74
CA ILE A 148 23.91 -6.49 3.31
C ILE A 148 22.44 -6.69 2.98
N ILE A 149 21.68 -5.61 3.14
CA ILE A 149 20.22 -5.59 3.02
C ILE A 149 19.83 -5.52 1.55
N LYS A 150 19.24 -6.60 1.03
CA LYS A 150 18.73 -6.69 -0.35
C LYS A 150 17.42 -5.89 -0.50
N ILE A 151 17.50 -4.71 -1.11
CA ILE A 151 16.32 -3.86 -1.41
C ILE A 151 15.74 -4.10 -2.80
N GLY A 152 16.52 -4.66 -3.73
CA GLY A 152 16.05 -5.05 -5.06
C GLY A 152 15.05 -6.20 -5.01
N GLY A 153 13.94 -6.06 -5.75
CA GLY A 153 12.83 -7.02 -5.80
C GLY A 153 11.65 -6.69 -4.87
N LEU A 154 11.85 -5.89 -3.81
CA LEU A 154 10.79 -5.47 -2.88
C LEU A 154 9.70 -4.59 -3.54
N ILE A 155 9.95 -4.04 -4.73
CA ILE A 155 9.01 -3.22 -5.50
C ILE A 155 9.13 -3.58 -6.98
N ARG A 156 8.02 -3.92 -7.65
CA ARG A 156 7.99 -4.24 -9.09
C ARG A 156 8.28 -3.05 -10.01
N ASN A 157 7.87 -1.83 -9.62
CA ASN A 157 8.02 -0.62 -10.44
C ASN A 157 9.36 0.11 -10.15
N LYS A 158 10.20 0.24 -11.18
CA LYS A 158 11.56 0.81 -11.14
C LYS A 158 11.60 2.26 -10.66
N GLU A 159 10.68 3.13 -11.09
CA GLU A 159 10.64 4.53 -10.64
C GLU A 159 10.34 4.64 -9.14
N LYS A 160 9.33 3.90 -8.65
CA LYS A 160 8.94 3.89 -7.24
C LYS A 160 10.07 3.35 -6.37
N PHE A 161 10.84 2.39 -6.88
CA PHE A 161 12.08 1.94 -6.26
C PHE A 161 13.13 3.05 -6.19
N VAL A 162 13.49 3.70 -7.30
CA VAL A 162 14.48 4.81 -7.31
C VAL A 162 14.04 5.95 -6.38
N LYS A 163 12.77 6.37 -6.45
CA LYS A 163 12.20 7.44 -5.60
C LYS A 163 12.20 7.08 -4.10
N ARG A 164 12.01 5.80 -3.72
CA ARG A 164 12.15 5.35 -2.31
C ARG A 164 13.60 5.10 -1.88
N ARG A 165 14.49 4.69 -2.79
CA ARG A 165 15.93 4.61 -2.51
C ARG A 165 16.53 5.99 -2.25
N GLN A 166 16.15 6.99 -3.06
CA GLN A 166 16.59 8.38 -2.84
C GLN A 166 16.03 8.97 -1.55
N ARG A 167 14.78 8.61 -1.17
CA ARG A 167 14.19 8.98 0.14
C ARG A 167 15.01 8.48 1.33
N LEU A 168 15.63 7.28 1.22
CA LEU A 168 16.49 6.74 2.28
C LEU A 168 17.77 7.55 2.47
N ILE A 169 18.36 8.03 1.36
CA ILE A 169 19.53 8.92 1.37
C ILE A 169 19.14 10.31 1.92
N GLY A 170 18.00 10.83 1.45
CA GLY A 170 17.50 12.16 1.77
C GLY A 170 18.16 13.28 0.94
N PRO A 171 17.72 14.54 1.11
CA PRO A 171 18.40 15.69 0.53
C PRO A 171 19.81 15.81 1.14
N ASN A 172 20.83 16.00 0.31
CA ASN A 172 22.24 16.13 0.69
C ASN A 172 22.77 15.03 1.64
N GLY A 173 22.20 13.82 1.59
CA GLY A 173 22.58 12.71 2.48
C GLY A 173 22.12 12.85 3.94
N SER A 174 21.38 13.91 4.29
CA SER A 174 20.98 14.23 5.67
C SER A 174 20.22 13.11 6.39
N THR A 175 19.32 12.40 5.69
CA THR A 175 18.54 11.30 6.27
C THR A 175 19.41 10.09 6.56
N LEU A 176 20.35 9.77 5.67
CA LEU A 176 21.33 8.73 5.88
C LEU A 176 22.28 9.09 7.04
N LYS A 177 22.79 10.33 7.09
CA LYS A 177 23.72 10.73 8.16
C LYS A 177 23.06 10.76 9.54
N ALA A 178 21.77 11.12 9.62
CA ALA A 178 20.99 11.00 10.85
C ALA A 178 20.80 9.55 11.30
N ILE A 179 20.65 8.59 10.37
CA ILE A 179 20.62 7.16 10.70
C ILE A 179 21.98 6.72 11.25
N GLU A 180 23.09 7.07 10.58
CA GLU A 180 24.44 6.71 11.03
C GLU A 180 24.73 7.16 12.47
N LEU A 181 24.45 8.44 12.78
CA LEU A 181 24.70 9.02 14.11
C LEU A 181 23.81 8.43 15.21
N LEU A 182 22.56 8.07 14.88
CA LEU A 182 21.63 7.49 15.84
C LEU A 182 21.92 6.01 16.12
N THR A 183 22.31 5.21 15.11
CA THR A 183 22.55 3.77 15.25
C THR A 183 24.02 3.39 15.47
N GLN A 184 24.94 4.37 15.41
CA GLN A 184 26.40 4.15 15.40
C GLN A 184 26.85 3.19 14.30
N CYS A 185 26.16 3.23 13.15
CA CYS A 185 26.50 2.43 11.98
C CYS A 185 27.04 3.31 10.85
N TYR A 186 27.96 2.79 10.04
CA TYR A 186 28.23 3.29 8.69
C TYR A 186 27.20 2.69 7.72
N VAL A 187 26.61 3.49 6.83
CA VAL A 187 25.53 3.01 5.93
C VAL A 187 25.76 3.48 4.49
N LEU A 188 25.93 2.55 3.55
CA LEU A 188 26.15 2.81 2.13
C LEU A 188 25.01 2.25 1.28
N VAL A 189 24.31 3.14 0.54
CA VAL A 189 23.15 2.80 -0.30
C VAL A 189 23.58 2.73 -1.76
N GLN A 190 23.76 1.53 -2.32
CA GLN A 190 24.27 1.33 -3.68
C GLN A 190 23.44 0.35 -4.51
N GLY A 191 22.96 0.84 -5.66
CA GLY A 191 22.23 0.03 -6.65
C GLY A 191 20.96 -0.59 -6.06
N ASN A 192 21.01 -1.90 -5.81
CA ASN A 192 19.92 -2.75 -5.33
C ASN A 192 20.16 -3.29 -3.90
N THR A 193 21.17 -2.79 -3.19
CA THR A 193 21.54 -3.19 -1.82
C THR A 193 21.84 -1.98 -0.95
N VAL A 194 21.65 -2.14 0.37
CA VAL A 194 22.20 -1.24 1.38
C VAL A 194 23.18 -2.04 2.21
N SER A 195 24.44 -1.63 2.26
CA SER A 195 25.45 -2.19 3.15
C SER A 195 25.48 -1.37 4.43
N ALA A 196 25.47 -2.03 5.58
CA ALA A 196 25.62 -1.41 6.89
C ALA A 196 26.76 -2.09 7.65
N MET A 197 27.50 -1.29 8.43
CA MET A 197 28.51 -1.78 9.37
C MET A 197 28.31 -1.14 10.73
N GLY A 198 28.43 -1.88 11.83
CA GLY A 198 28.29 -1.34 13.19
C GLY A 198 27.86 -2.41 14.20
N PRO A 199 27.51 -2.01 15.43
CA PRO A 199 27.09 -2.94 16.47
C PRO A 199 25.73 -3.59 16.15
N TYR A 200 25.53 -4.83 16.59
CA TYR A 200 24.34 -5.64 16.29
C TYR A 200 23.00 -4.93 16.59
N LYS A 201 22.93 -4.21 17.74
CA LYS A 201 21.74 -3.40 18.12
C LYS A 201 21.43 -2.32 17.07
N GLY A 202 22.47 -1.68 16.52
CA GLY A 202 22.37 -0.69 15.45
C GLY A 202 21.96 -1.31 14.12
N LEU A 203 22.61 -2.40 13.68
CA LEU A 203 22.28 -3.10 12.44
C LEU A 203 20.81 -3.55 12.39
N LYS A 204 20.29 -4.11 13.50
CA LYS A 204 18.88 -4.51 13.64
C LYS A 204 17.90 -3.34 13.47
N ALA A 205 18.30 -2.13 13.91
CA ALA A 205 17.54 -0.91 13.67
C ALA A 205 17.64 -0.45 12.20
N VAL A 206 18.85 -0.38 11.62
CA VAL A 206 19.10 0.01 10.22
C VAL A 206 18.31 -0.89 9.26
N ARG A 207 18.38 -2.21 9.41
CA ARG A 207 17.60 -3.18 8.62
C ARG A 207 16.12 -2.86 8.59
N ARG A 208 15.52 -2.62 9.76
CA ARG A 208 14.09 -2.26 9.88
C ARG A 208 13.79 -0.95 9.15
N ILE A 209 14.62 0.09 9.33
CA ILE A 209 14.44 1.40 8.66
C ILE A 209 14.49 1.24 7.13
N VAL A 210 15.48 0.50 6.62
CA VAL A 210 15.69 0.27 5.19
C VAL A 210 14.51 -0.47 4.59
N GLU A 211 14.11 -1.59 5.19
CA GLU A 211 12.97 -2.37 4.70
C GLU A 211 11.65 -1.59 4.76
N ASP A 212 11.35 -0.92 5.88
CA ASP A 212 10.10 -0.18 6.07
C ASP A 212 10.03 1.07 5.16
N CYS A 213 11.16 1.75 4.91
CA CYS A 213 11.28 2.82 3.91
C CYS A 213 10.91 2.33 2.50
N ILE A 214 11.43 1.16 2.10
CA ILE A 214 11.11 0.54 0.80
C ILE A 214 9.65 0.04 0.78
N LYS A 215 9.10 -0.42 1.91
CA LYS A 215 7.66 -0.75 2.11
C LYS A 215 6.72 0.48 2.15
N ASN A 216 7.23 1.68 1.82
CA ASN A 216 6.53 2.99 1.68
C ASN A 216 6.41 3.85 2.95
N ILE A 217 6.90 3.40 4.11
CA ILE A 217 6.99 4.26 5.30
C ILE A 217 8.06 5.35 5.02
N HIS A 218 8.06 6.44 5.79
CA HIS A 218 9.10 7.49 5.68
C HIS A 218 10.18 7.24 6.74
N PRO A 219 11.49 7.24 6.39
CA PRO A 219 12.55 6.95 7.34
C PRO A 219 12.57 7.93 8.53
N ILE A 220 12.15 9.18 8.30
CA ILE A 220 11.96 10.21 9.35
C ILE A 220 11.10 9.71 10.53
N TYR A 221 10.09 8.86 10.32
CA TYR A 221 9.30 8.31 11.44
C TYR A 221 10.13 7.40 12.35
N HIS A 222 11.01 6.59 11.76
CA HIS A 222 11.93 5.74 12.53
C HIS A 222 13.08 6.53 13.14
N ILE A 223 13.57 7.57 12.46
CA ILE A 223 14.57 8.52 13.02
C ILE A 223 13.99 9.20 14.27
N LYS A 224 12.78 9.76 14.20
CA LYS A 224 12.10 10.35 15.37
C LYS A 224 11.86 9.31 16.47
N ALA A 225 11.46 8.08 16.13
CA ALA A 225 11.31 7.01 17.11
C ALA A 225 12.65 6.61 17.76
N LEU A 226 13.77 6.60 17.02
CA LEU A 226 15.10 6.34 17.57
C LEU A 226 15.61 7.48 18.46
N MET A 227 15.36 8.74 18.09
CA MET A 227 15.65 9.89 18.95
C MET A 227 14.92 9.74 20.29
N ILE A 228 13.60 9.55 20.26
CA ILE A 228 12.79 9.37 21.49
C ILE A 228 13.29 8.17 22.32
N LYS A 229 13.61 7.03 21.69
CA LYS A 229 14.21 5.88 22.39
C LYS A 229 15.58 6.16 23.00
N ARG A 230 16.40 7.00 22.37
CA ARG A 230 17.74 7.33 22.86
C ARG A 230 17.73 8.35 23.99
N GLU A 231 16.67 9.14 24.09
CA GLU A 231 16.40 9.98 25.28
C GLU A 231 15.82 9.12 26.42
N LEU A 232 14.74 8.36 26.17
CA LEU A 232 14.12 7.47 27.18
C LEU A 232 15.08 6.41 27.76
N ALA A 233 16.09 5.99 26.98
CA ALA A 233 17.12 5.06 27.45
C ALA A 233 18.17 5.69 28.40
N LYS A 234 18.12 7.00 28.64
CA LYS A 234 18.92 7.69 29.67
C LYS A 234 18.22 7.68 31.03
N ASP A 235 16.89 7.61 31.04
CA ASP A 235 16.07 7.69 32.24
C ASP A 235 15.99 6.31 32.92
N PRO A 236 16.70 6.06 34.04
CA PRO A 236 16.77 4.72 34.62
C PRO A 236 15.42 4.21 35.12
N ALA A 237 14.53 5.12 35.56
CA ALA A 237 13.20 4.78 36.05
C ALA A 237 12.30 4.11 34.99
N LEU A 238 12.45 4.45 33.70
CA LEU A 238 11.64 3.88 32.62
C LEU A 238 12.32 2.69 31.92
N ALA A 239 13.51 2.25 32.34
CA ALA A 239 14.30 1.24 31.64
C ALA A 239 13.57 -0.12 31.47
N ASN A 240 12.71 -0.48 32.44
CA ASN A 240 11.93 -1.71 32.45
C ASN A 240 10.49 -1.56 31.89
N GLU A 241 10.06 -0.34 31.52
CA GLU A 241 8.70 -0.07 31.05
C GLU A 241 8.52 -0.23 29.53
N ASN A 242 7.27 -0.47 29.09
CA ASN A 242 6.95 -0.49 27.66
C ASN A 242 6.81 0.93 27.08
N TRP A 243 7.88 1.41 26.43
CA TRP A 243 7.95 2.73 25.79
C TRP A 243 6.93 2.98 24.65
N GLU A 244 6.10 2.01 24.24
CA GLU A 244 5.11 2.19 23.16
C GLU A 244 4.15 3.37 23.35
N ARG A 245 3.91 3.82 24.60
CA ARG A 245 3.10 5.01 24.91
C ARG A 245 3.71 6.30 24.32
N PHE A 246 5.04 6.40 24.32
CA PHE A 246 5.79 7.60 23.92
C PHE A 246 6.18 7.59 22.42
N LEU A 247 6.08 6.44 21.75
CA LEU A 247 6.45 6.29 20.34
C LEU A 247 5.36 6.86 19.40
N PRO A 248 5.71 7.72 18.40
CA PRO A 248 4.74 8.27 17.46
C PRO A 248 4.05 7.21 16.58
N LYS A 249 2.87 6.74 17.00
CA LYS A 249 2.06 5.74 16.28
C LYS A 249 1.37 6.35 15.04
N PHE A 250 2.07 6.36 13.91
CA PHE A 250 1.54 6.84 12.62
C PHE A 250 0.41 5.94 12.08
N LYS A 251 -0.84 6.21 12.49
CA LYS A 251 -2.04 5.62 11.87
C LYS A 251 -2.15 6.12 10.43
N LYS A 252 -2.06 5.20 9.45
CA LYS A 252 -2.37 5.49 8.05
C LYS A 252 -3.82 5.95 7.95
N LYS A 253 -4.06 7.26 7.75
CA LYS A 253 -5.40 7.80 7.48
C LYS A 253 -5.89 7.28 6.12
N ASN A 254 -6.56 6.12 6.13
CA ASN A 254 -7.38 5.61 5.02
C ASN A 254 -8.65 6.48 4.89
N VAL A 255 -8.48 7.79 4.64
CA VAL A 255 -9.61 8.65 4.30
C VAL A 255 -10.22 8.09 3.02
N ALA A 256 -11.50 7.74 3.05
CA ALA A 256 -12.22 7.30 1.87
C ALA A 256 -12.15 8.43 0.84
N ARG A 257 -11.41 8.21 -0.26
CA ARG A 257 -11.43 9.14 -1.39
C ARG A 257 -12.88 9.22 -1.87
N ARG A 258 -13.45 10.42 -1.93
CA ARG A 258 -14.80 10.65 -2.49
C ARG A 258 -14.84 9.93 -3.84
N LYS A 259 -15.83 9.04 -4.04
CA LYS A 259 -16.05 8.40 -5.34
C LYS A 259 -16.17 9.53 -6.39
N PRO A 260 -15.51 9.44 -7.56
CA PRO A 260 -15.67 10.47 -8.58
C PRO A 260 -17.14 10.60 -8.95
N LEU A 261 -17.61 11.81 -9.26
CA LEU A 261 -19.05 12.08 -9.40
C LEU A 261 -19.76 11.17 -10.41
N GLN A 262 -19.04 10.70 -11.44
CA GLN A 262 -19.50 9.64 -12.35
C GLN A 262 -19.85 8.35 -11.58
N ALA A 263 -18.94 7.80 -10.79
CA ALA A 263 -19.17 6.60 -9.96
C ALA A 263 -20.15 6.79 -8.78
N ALA A 264 -20.57 8.03 -8.51
CA ALA A 264 -21.69 8.32 -7.62
C ALA A 264 -23.03 8.33 -8.38
N LYS A 265 -23.08 8.99 -9.55
CA LYS A 265 -24.27 9.00 -10.44
C LYS A 265 -24.59 7.61 -10.98
N GLU A 266 -23.59 6.85 -11.42
CA GLU A 266 -23.71 5.45 -11.87
C GLU A 266 -24.33 4.55 -10.78
N ALA A 267 -23.96 4.75 -9.51
CA ALA A 267 -24.48 3.97 -8.39
C ALA A 267 -25.89 4.42 -7.94
N ALA A 268 -26.25 5.68 -8.15
CA ALA A 268 -27.60 6.19 -7.89
C ALA A 268 -28.61 5.76 -8.97
N ALA A 269 -28.15 5.44 -10.18
CA ALA A 269 -28.98 5.03 -11.32
C ALA A 269 -29.40 3.54 -11.29
N GLY A 270 -29.35 2.87 -10.13
CA GLY A 270 -29.79 1.47 -9.95
C GLY A 270 -28.94 0.39 -10.64
N GLY A 271 -27.90 0.76 -11.38
CA GLY A 271 -27.05 -0.19 -12.08
C GLY A 271 -26.18 -1.02 -11.14
N GLU A 272 -26.20 -2.35 -11.31
CA GLU A 272 -25.31 -3.29 -10.61
C GLU A 272 -23.85 -2.80 -10.67
N GLY A 273 -23.13 -2.90 -9.54
CA GLY A 273 -21.82 -2.28 -9.34
C GLY A 273 -20.70 -2.81 -10.25
N LYS A 274 -20.67 -2.36 -11.51
CA LYS A 274 -19.66 -2.63 -12.54
C LYS A 274 -19.13 -4.06 -12.52
N LYS A 275 -19.98 -5.00 -12.96
CA LYS A 275 -19.50 -6.20 -13.69
C LYS A 275 -18.47 -5.71 -14.70
N LYS A 276 -17.24 -6.23 -14.63
CA LYS A 276 -16.17 -5.84 -15.55
C LYS A 276 -16.63 -6.20 -16.96
N LYS A 277 -16.41 -5.34 -17.95
CA LYS A 277 -16.62 -5.74 -19.35
C LYS A 277 -15.78 -6.98 -19.62
N ASP A 278 -16.42 -8.05 -20.06
CA ASP A 278 -15.74 -9.31 -20.34
C ASP A 278 -14.71 -9.10 -21.47
N TYR A 279 -13.58 -9.81 -21.36
CA TYR A 279 -12.47 -9.64 -22.29
C TYR A 279 -12.78 -10.34 -23.61
N THR A 280 -13.34 -9.57 -24.55
CA THR A 280 -13.29 -9.93 -25.97
C THR A 280 -11.86 -9.72 -26.49
N PRO A 281 -11.23 -10.72 -27.15
CA PRO A 281 -9.96 -10.51 -27.85
C PRO A 281 -10.15 -9.74 -29.16
N PHE A 282 -11.37 -9.71 -29.71
CA PHE A 282 -11.71 -8.92 -30.88
C PHE A 282 -12.01 -7.47 -30.49
N PRO A 283 -11.43 -6.48 -31.20
CA PRO A 283 -11.80 -5.08 -31.01
C PRO A 283 -13.26 -4.85 -31.46
N PRO A 284 -13.96 -3.85 -30.91
CA PRO A 284 -15.23 -3.42 -31.48
C PRO A 284 -15.02 -2.89 -32.91
N PRO A 285 -16.05 -2.95 -33.78
CA PRO A 285 -15.96 -2.31 -35.09
C PRO A 285 -15.68 -0.81 -34.94
N GLN A 286 -14.88 -0.27 -35.86
CA GLN A 286 -14.66 1.17 -35.94
C GLN A 286 -15.98 1.87 -36.27
N GLN A 287 -16.17 3.09 -35.79
CA GLN A 287 -17.33 3.89 -36.19
C GLN A 287 -17.13 4.27 -37.68
N PRO A 288 -18.08 3.98 -38.58
CA PRO A 288 -17.95 4.32 -39.99
C PRO A 288 -17.84 5.83 -40.14
N SER A 289 -17.03 6.28 -41.10
CA SER A 289 -16.90 7.70 -41.40
C SER A 289 -18.19 8.24 -42.02
N LYS A 290 -18.29 9.57 -42.12
CA LYS A 290 -19.40 10.21 -42.84
C LYS A 290 -19.45 9.80 -44.32
N ILE A 291 -18.31 9.44 -44.91
CA ILE A 291 -18.21 8.97 -46.30
C ILE A 291 -18.74 7.54 -46.38
N ASP A 292 -18.34 6.66 -45.46
CA ASP A 292 -18.80 5.27 -45.42
C ASP A 292 -20.32 5.20 -45.21
N LEU A 293 -20.87 6.02 -44.31
CA LEU A 293 -22.33 6.15 -44.10
C LEU A 293 -23.07 6.68 -45.33
N GLN A 294 -22.44 7.53 -46.14
CA GLN A 294 -23.02 8.03 -47.41
C GLN A 294 -22.89 7.02 -48.55
N LEU A 295 -21.85 6.17 -48.55
CA LEU A 295 -21.70 5.05 -49.46
C LEU A 295 -22.72 3.95 -49.15
N GLU A 296 -22.89 3.61 -47.87
CA GLU A 296 -23.88 2.64 -47.36
C GLU A 296 -25.33 3.06 -47.64
N SER A 297 -25.66 4.35 -47.47
CA SER A 297 -26.99 4.89 -47.80
C SER A 297 -27.22 5.11 -49.30
N GLY A 298 -26.18 4.97 -50.13
CA GLY A 298 -26.18 5.32 -51.55
C GLY A 298 -26.26 6.83 -51.84
N GLU A 299 -26.36 7.69 -50.81
CA GLU A 299 -26.42 9.15 -50.98
C GLU A 299 -25.13 9.72 -51.58
N TYR A 300 -23.99 9.06 -51.42
CA TYR A 300 -22.71 9.49 -52.00
C TYR A 300 -22.78 9.62 -53.53
N PHE A 301 -23.49 8.70 -54.20
CA PHE A 301 -23.54 8.60 -55.67
C PHE A 301 -24.54 9.54 -56.33
N LEU A 302 -25.46 10.15 -55.57
CA LEU A 302 -26.48 11.06 -56.12
C LEU A 302 -25.92 12.47 -56.34
N THR A 303 -26.29 13.11 -57.45
CA THR A 303 -25.98 14.53 -57.67
C THR A 303 -26.73 15.44 -56.68
N GLU A 304 -26.31 16.71 -56.53
CA GLU A 304 -27.04 17.64 -55.66
C GLU A 304 -28.50 17.82 -56.07
N ASP A 305 -28.78 17.86 -57.37
CA ASP A 305 -30.14 18.08 -57.86
C ASP A 305 -31.03 16.84 -57.62
N GLN A 306 -30.51 15.63 -57.83
CA GLN A 306 -31.20 14.38 -57.43
C GLN A 306 -31.47 14.33 -55.90
N LYS A 307 -30.56 14.88 -55.08
CA LYS A 307 -30.77 15.02 -53.63
C LYS A 307 -31.87 16.05 -53.32
N ARG A 308 -31.92 17.17 -54.05
CA ARG A 308 -32.97 18.20 -53.92
C ARG A 308 -34.34 17.67 -54.36
N GLU A 309 -34.42 16.94 -55.47
CA GLU A 309 -35.63 16.25 -55.96
C GLU A 309 -36.16 15.24 -54.93
N ARG A 310 -35.31 14.32 -54.45
CA ARG A 310 -35.71 13.35 -53.41
C ARG A 310 -36.19 14.04 -52.13
N LYS A 311 -35.55 15.15 -51.73
CA LYS A 311 -35.97 15.94 -50.57
C LYS A 311 -37.31 16.63 -50.79
N ALA A 312 -37.56 17.19 -51.99
CA ALA A 312 -38.83 17.80 -52.35
C ALA A 312 -39.97 16.75 -52.41
N ALA A 313 -39.72 15.59 -53.02
CA ALA A 313 -40.67 14.47 -53.04
C ALA A 313 -41.00 13.95 -51.63
N ALA A 314 -40.00 13.82 -50.76
CA ALA A 314 -40.20 13.44 -49.36
C ALA A 314 -41.01 14.50 -48.57
N GLN A 315 -40.80 15.79 -48.84
CA GLN A 315 -41.59 16.87 -48.25
C GLN A 315 -43.04 16.87 -48.75
N ALA A 316 -43.27 16.69 -50.05
CA ALA A 316 -44.61 16.57 -50.64
C ALA A 316 -45.37 15.36 -50.06
N ALA A 317 -44.70 14.20 -49.95
CA ALA A 317 -45.26 12.99 -49.33
C ALA A 317 -45.44 13.09 -47.80
N GLN A 318 -44.84 14.07 -47.14
CA GLN A 318 -45.14 14.42 -45.75
C GLN A 318 -46.29 15.44 -45.65
N GLN A 319 -46.40 16.36 -46.61
CA GLN A 319 -47.52 17.29 -46.72
C GLN A 319 -48.83 16.56 -47.02
N SER A 320 -48.87 15.61 -47.97
CA SER A 320 -50.08 14.82 -48.25
C SER A 320 -50.59 14.09 -47.01
N LYS A 321 -49.70 13.40 -46.29
CA LYS A 321 -50.03 12.69 -45.04
C LYS A 321 -50.55 13.64 -43.95
N ARG A 322 -50.02 14.86 -43.85
CA ARG A 322 -50.54 15.89 -42.93
C ARG A 322 -51.88 16.46 -43.38
N VAL A 323 -52.18 16.48 -44.68
CA VAL A 323 -53.50 16.85 -45.21
C VAL A 323 -54.51 15.73 -44.95
N GLU A 324 -54.15 14.47 -45.19
CA GLU A 324 -54.94 13.29 -44.84
C GLU A 324 -55.23 13.21 -43.33
N GLU A 325 -54.22 13.45 -42.48
CA GLU A 325 -54.36 13.49 -41.02
C GLU A 325 -55.31 14.62 -40.58
N ARG A 326 -55.15 15.82 -41.15
CA ARG A 326 -56.05 16.95 -40.88
C ARG A 326 -57.47 16.74 -41.43
N ALA A 327 -57.62 16.02 -42.53
CA ALA A 327 -58.93 15.63 -43.05
C ALA A 327 -59.63 14.68 -42.07
N ARG A 328 -58.95 13.61 -41.63
CA ARG A 328 -59.46 12.68 -40.60
C ARG A 328 -59.78 13.37 -39.28
N GLN A 329 -58.95 14.33 -38.84
CA GLN A 329 -59.22 15.13 -37.64
C GLN A 329 -60.46 16.03 -37.81
N ARG A 330 -60.70 16.59 -39.01
CA ARG A 330 -61.91 17.37 -39.32
C ARG A 330 -63.15 16.48 -39.41
N GLU A 331 -63.06 15.34 -40.08
CA GLU A 331 -64.13 14.33 -40.16
C GLU A 331 -64.53 13.85 -38.76
N ALA A 332 -63.55 13.50 -37.92
CA ALA A 332 -63.77 13.09 -36.53
C ALA A 332 -64.36 14.22 -35.65
N ALA A 333 -64.15 15.49 -35.99
CA ALA A 333 -64.76 16.64 -35.32
C ALA A 333 -66.15 17.00 -35.88
N PHE A 334 -66.52 16.50 -37.06
CA PHE A 334 -67.82 16.72 -37.70
C PHE A 334 -68.82 15.59 -37.42
N VAL A 335 -68.33 14.40 -37.04
CA VAL A 335 -69.15 13.39 -36.36
C VAL A 335 -69.49 13.91 -34.98
N ALA A 336 -70.78 14.19 -34.73
CA ALA A 336 -71.25 14.62 -33.42
C ALA A 336 -70.83 13.61 -32.34
N PRO A 337 -70.20 14.06 -31.23
CA PRO A 337 -69.97 13.21 -30.07
C PRO A 337 -71.27 12.54 -29.65
N LYS A 338 -71.23 11.23 -29.41
CA LYS A 338 -72.44 10.45 -29.11
C LYS A 338 -72.95 10.79 -27.71
N GLU A 339 -73.88 11.74 -27.62
CA GLU A 339 -74.46 12.16 -26.34
C GLU A 339 -75.41 11.10 -25.78
N ASP A 340 -75.08 10.58 -24.60
CA ASP A 340 -76.03 9.85 -23.76
C ASP A 340 -77.04 10.85 -23.16
N GLY A 341 -78.14 11.08 -23.88
CA GLY A 341 -79.13 12.10 -23.57
C GLY A 341 -79.71 11.99 -22.16
N LYS A 342 -79.63 13.09 -21.39
CA LYS A 342 -80.25 13.18 -20.06
C LYS A 342 -81.78 13.08 -20.19
N PRO A 343 -82.46 12.25 -19.36
CA PRO A 343 -83.86 11.90 -19.59
C PRO A 343 -84.81 13.06 -19.31
N SER A 344 -85.81 13.21 -20.18
CA SER A 344 -86.99 14.04 -19.91
C SER A 344 -87.75 13.53 -18.68
N LYS A 345 -88.44 14.44 -17.99
CA LYS A 345 -89.20 14.18 -16.76
C LYS A 345 -90.61 13.62 -17.01
N ASP A 346 -90.80 12.80 -18.05
CA ASP A 346 -92.04 12.03 -18.28
C ASP A 346 -91.70 10.63 -18.82
N SER A 347 -91.19 9.77 -17.92
CA SER A 347 -90.94 8.32 -18.11
C SER A 347 -90.18 7.66 -16.95
N LYS A 348 -89.78 8.42 -15.92
CA LYS A 348 -89.16 7.89 -14.69
C LYS A 348 -90.16 7.16 -13.76
N ALA A 349 -90.70 6.05 -14.25
CA ALA A 349 -91.53 5.12 -13.48
C ALA A 349 -91.23 3.63 -13.77
N GLN A 350 -90.76 3.28 -14.98
CA GLN A 350 -90.66 1.87 -15.40
C GLN A 350 -89.26 1.39 -15.82
N GLY A 351 -88.29 2.28 -16.07
CA GLY A 351 -86.94 1.89 -16.52
C GLY A 351 -85.99 1.43 -15.42
N GLN A 352 -85.97 2.12 -14.26
CA GLN A 352 -84.89 1.98 -13.28
C GLN A 352 -84.90 0.63 -12.54
N GLN A 353 -86.08 0.13 -12.15
CA GLN A 353 -86.21 -1.18 -11.47
C GLN A 353 -85.59 -2.35 -12.25
N GLN A 354 -85.50 -2.26 -13.58
CA GLN A 354 -84.95 -3.33 -14.42
C GLN A 354 -83.43 -3.22 -14.64
N GLN A 355 -82.81 -2.08 -14.31
CA GLN A 355 -81.35 -1.92 -14.29
C GLN A 355 -80.79 -2.33 -12.92
N ASP A 356 -81.37 -1.84 -11.82
CA ASP A 356 -80.94 -2.17 -10.46
C ASP A 356 -80.92 -3.69 -10.21
N VAL A 357 -81.96 -4.42 -10.65
CA VAL A 357 -82.03 -5.88 -10.54
C VAL A 357 -80.97 -6.60 -11.39
N LYS A 358 -80.60 -6.05 -12.56
CA LYS A 358 -79.52 -6.60 -13.41
C LYS A 358 -78.14 -6.37 -12.80
N GLU A 359 -77.90 -5.21 -12.18
CA GLU A 359 -76.62 -4.94 -11.50
C GLU A 359 -76.50 -5.71 -10.17
N LEU A 360 -77.60 -5.89 -9.44
CA LEU A 360 -77.63 -6.77 -8.26
C LEU A 360 -77.34 -8.23 -8.66
N ALA A 361 -77.95 -8.73 -9.74
CA ALA A 361 -77.65 -10.07 -10.27
C ALA A 361 -76.20 -10.20 -10.77
N ALA A 362 -75.65 -9.18 -11.43
CA ALA A 362 -74.27 -9.17 -11.89
C ALA A 362 -73.25 -9.13 -10.73
N SER A 363 -73.54 -8.35 -9.67
CA SER A 363 -72.69 -8.28 -8.47
C SER A 363 -72.73 -9.60 -7.67
N LEU A 364 -73.91 -10.21 -7.50
CA LEU A 364 -74.05 -11.56 -6.94
C LEU A 364 -73.29 -12.61 -7.76
N LYS A 365 -73.36 -12.55 -9.10
CA LYS A 365 -72.63 -13.47 -9.98
C LYS A 365 -71.11 -13.30 -9.88
N ARG A 366 -70.59 -12.06 -9.80
CA ARG A 366 -69.17 -11.79 -9.53
C ARG A 366 -68.74 -12.28 -8.14
N LYS A 367 -69.58 -12.09 -7.11
CA LYS A 367 -69.29 -12.52 -5.74
C LYS A 367 -69.28 -14.04 -5.60
N ALA A 368 -70.13 -14.75 -6.35
CA ALA A 368 -70.06 -16.21 -6.49
C ALA A 368 -68.80 -16.68 -7.24
N GLN A 369 -68.39 -15.98 -8.31
CA GLN A 369 -67.18 -16.31 -9.08
C GLN A 369 -65.87 -16.02 -8.33
N GLN A 370 -65.85 -15.11 -7.37
CA GLN A 370 -64.66 -14.83 -6.54
C GLN A 370 -64.57 -15.70 -5.27
N ALA A 371 -65.54 -16.59 -5.04
CA ALA A 371 -65.60 -17.46 -3.86
C ALA A 371 -65.12 -18.92 -4.12
N GLY A 372 -64.65 -19.26 -5.33
CA GLY A 372 -64.21 -20.62 -5.66
C GLY A 372 -63.01 -20.67 -6.61
N GLY A 373 -61.91 -21.30 -6.17
CA GLY A 373 -60.65 -21.43 -6.94
C GLY A 373 -59.77 -20.18 -6.83
N SER A 374 -58.63 -20.10 -6.13
CA SER A 374 -57.61 -21.07 -5.68
C SER A 374 -56.74 -21.69 -6.79
N GLY A 375 -55.48 -21.24 -6.87
CA GLY A 375 -54.42 -21.89 -7.66
C GLY A 375 -53.90 -21.10 -8.87
N GLY A 376 -52.62 -20.72 -8.82
CA GLY A 376 -51.76 -20.58 -10.02
C GLY A 376 -50.65 -21.65 -9.96
N PRO A 377 -49.52 -21.51 -10.67
CA PRO A 377 -49.14 -20.49 -11.67
C PRO A 377 -48.74 -21.11 -13.03
N GLY A 378 -48.44 -20.29 -14.06
CA GLY A 378 -47.98 -20.78 -15.37
C GLY A 378 -47.32 -19.75 -16.29
N SER A 379 -46.09 -20.08 -16.72
CA SER A 379 -45.19 -19.42 -17.68
C SER A 379 -45.74 -18.89 -19.02
N GLY A 380 -45.03 -17.93 -19.66
CA GLY A 380 -44.68 -18.07 -21.10
C GLY A 380 -44.73 -16.83 -22.02
N SER A 381 -43.55 -16.35 -22.44
CA SER A 381 -43.17 -15.81 -23.78
C SER A 381 -44.04 -14.84 -24.62
N ASP A 382 -43.42 -13.70 -24.97
CA ASP A 382 -43.44 -12.94 -26.25
C ASP A 382 -44.74 -12.37 -26.89
N GLY A 383 -44.63 -11.26 -27.65
CA GLY A 383 -45.79 -10.71 -28.41
C GLY A 383 -45.71 -9.34 -29.15
N LYS A 384 -44.79 -8.43 -28.80
CA LYS A 384 -44.25 -7.30 -29.61
C LYS A 384 -45.19 -6.52 -30.61
N LYS A 385 -45.65 -5.30 -30.21
CA LYS A 385 -45.66 -3.96 -30.92
C LYS A 385 -46.95 -3.15 -30.63
N GLY A 386 -46.96 -1.80 -30.58
CA GLY A 386 -45.87 -0.81 -30.54
C GLY A 386 -46.25 0.59 -31.10
N LYS A 387 -45.63 1.67 -30.56
CA LYS A 387 -45.77 3.11 -30.92
C LYS A 387 -47.12 3.79 -30.55
N GLY A 388 -47.16 5.09 -30.19
CA GLY A 388 -46.08 6.00 -29.81
C GLY A 388 -46.38 7.51 -29.98
N GLN A 389 -45.49 8.34 -29.43
CA GLN A 389 -45.36 9.81 -29.57
C GLN A 389 -46.37 10.72 -28.83
N GLY A 390 -45.85 11.88 -28.41
CA GLY A 390 -46.50 12.89 -27.55
C GLY A 390 -45.45 13.87 -27.03
N LEU A 391 -45.14 14.89 -27.83
CA LEU A 391 -44.32 16.06 -27.47
C LEU A 391 -45.25 17.15 -26.87
N ASP A 392 -44.84 18.26 -26.25
CA ASP A 392 -43.54 18.96 -26.25
C ASP A 392 -43.25 19.62 -24.89
N ALA A 393 -42.04 20.16 -24.69
CA ALA A 393 -41.65 20.90 -23.48
C ALA A 393 -41.68 22.43 -23.67
N PHE A 394 -42.12 23.17 -22.65
CA PHE A 394 -42.14 24.65 -22.66
C PHE A 394 -40.85 25.25 -22.10
N LEU A 395 -40.41 26.41 -22.62
CA LEU A 395 -39.13 27.04 -22.29
C LEU A 395 -39.20 27.96 -21.05
N VAL A 396 -38.12 27.96 -20.25
CA VAL A 396 -37.49 29.15 -19.61
C VAL A 396 -35.96 28.89 -19.56
N PRO A 397 -35.08 29.87 -19.83
CA PRO A 397 -33.63 29.64 -19.93
C PRO A 397 -32.84 29.84 -18.62
N GLU A 398 -31.63 29.27 -18.53
CA GLU A 398 -30.61 29.63 -17.52
C GLU A 398 -29.26 29.94 -18.22
N ALA A 399 -28.46 30.84 -17.63
CA ALA A 399 -27.21 31.34 -18.20
C ALA A 399 -25.96 30.54 -17.75
N LYS A 400 -24.82 30.71 -18.46
CA LYS A 400 -23.48 30.74 -17.84
C LYS A 400 -22.39 31.34 -18.74
N ALA A 401 -21.31 31.75 -18.04
CA ALA A 401 -20.05 32.37 -18.46
C ALA A 401 -19.33 31.73 -19.68
N GLY A 402 -18.33 32.37 -20.32
CA GLY A 402 -17.61 33.61 -19.95
C GLY A 402 -16.15 33.36 -19.53
N ILE A 403 -15.23 33.37 -20.50
CA ILE A 403 -13.76 33.33 -20.37
C ILE A 403 -13.25 34.20 -21.54
N GLN A 404 -12.70 35.40 -21.35
CA GLN A 404 -11.35 35.75 -20.89
C GLN A 404 -10.21 35.32 -21.83
N ASP A 405 -9.95 36.15 -22.85
CA ASP A 405 -8.68 36.16 -23.57
C ASP A 405 -7.54 36.70 -22.69
N GLY A 406 -6.37 36.08 -22.79
CA GLY A 406 -5.19 36.40 -21.98
C GLY A 406 -3.90 36.32 -22.78
N GLU A 407 -3.65 37.35 -23.61
CA GLU A 407 -2.56 37.32 -24.57
C GLU A 407 -1.16 37.44 -23.91
N LYS A 408 -0.30 36.44 -24.15
CA LYS A 408 1.05 36.38 -23.56
C LYS A 408 2.09 37.01 -24.47
N LYS A 409 2.59 38.20 -24.08
CA LYS A 409 3.75 38.85 -24.72
C LYS A 409 4.95 37.89 -24.82
N LYS A 410 5.38 37.58 -26.05
CA LYS A 410 6.64 36.86 -26.33
C LYS A 410 7.83 37.76 -25.94
N LYS A 411 8.69 37.28 -25.04
CA LYS A 411 9.98 37.93 -24.74
C LYS A 411 11.00 37.50 -25.80
N LYS A 412 11.32 38.37 -26.76
CA LYS A 412 12.41 38.13 -27.73
C LYS A 412 13.74 38.15 -26.97
N GLN A 413 14.55 37.10 -27.13
CA GLN A 413 15.99 37.24 -26.98
C GLN A 413 16.51 38.07 -28.16
N LYS A 414 17.46 38.96 -27.91
CA LYS A 414 18.29 39.58 -28.92
C LYS A 414 19.74 39.40 -28.47
N THR A 415 20.47 38.53 -29.14
CA THR A 415 21.93 38.47 -29.02
C THR A 415 22.49 39.71 -29.72
N GLN A 416 23.51 40.31 -29.14
CA GLN A 416 24.45 41.20 -29.83
C GLN A 416 25.87 40.70 -29.52
N GLU A 417 26.80 41.13 -30.36
CA GLU A 417 28.22 40.79 -30.32
C GLU A 417 28.94 41.26 -29.04
#